data_AF-A0AAJ4ZNW8-F1
#
_entry.id   AF-A0AAJ4ZNW8-F1
#
_cell.length_a   1.000
_cell.length_b   1.000
_cell.length_c   1.000
_cell.angle_alpha   90.00
_cell.angle_beta   90.00
_cell.angle_gamma   90.00
#
_symmetry.space_group_name_H-M   'P 1'
#
loop_
_entity.id
_entity.type
_entity.pdbx_description
1 polymer ?
#
loop_
_entity_poly.entity_id
_entity_poly.type
_entity_poly.pdbx_seq_one_letter_code
_entity_poly.pdbx_strand_id
1 'polypeptide(L)'
;MEVKEHAIGEDTGGEEYLAFTLGREEYGIDILKVQEIRGYETVTRIANAPDFIKGVINLRGIIVPIVDLRIKFQLERVEYNQYTVVIILNLKDRVVGIVVDGVSDVLTLQSQQIKPAPEFSGALDTEYIRGLGSIDERMLILVDIERLLMSADMALCDEAEAA
;
A
#
# COMPACT_ATOMS: atom_id res chain seq x y z
N MET A 1 -27.76 -32.33 -5.63
CA MET A 1 -27.41 -30.92 -5.34
C MET A 1 -26.04 -30.99 -4.68
N GLU A 2 -25.00 -30.87 -5.50
CA GLU A 2 -23.62 -31.06 -5.08
C GLU A 2 -23.25 -30.02 -4.03
N VAL A 3 -22.94 -30.52 -2.83
CA VAL A 3 -22.18 -29.79 -1.83
C VAL A 3 -20.77 -29.64 -2.39
N LYS A 4 -20.41 -28.43 -2.85
CA LYS A 4 -19.00 -28.12 -3.12
C LYS A 4 -18.28 -28.08 -1.77
N GLU A 5 -17.69 -29.20 -1.40
CA GLU A 5 -16.58 -29.26 -0.45
C GLU A 5 -15.55 -28.23 -0.91
N HIS A 6 -15.44 -27.13 -0.15
CA HIS A 6 -14.25 -26.30 -0.22
C HIS A 6 -13.13 -27.16 0.35
N ALA A 7 -12.31 -27.68 -0.55
CA ALA A 7 -11.05 -28.29 -0.22
C ALA A 7 -10.32 -27.37 0.75
N ILE A 8 -10.07 -27.89 1.95
CA ILE A 8 -8.96 -27.44 2.80
C ILE A 8 -7.69 -27.62 1.98
N GLY A 9 -7.33 -26.57 1.24
CA GLY A 9 -6.09 -26.49 0.49
C GLY A 9 -4.94 -26.64 1.47
N GLU A 10 -4.07 -27.59 1.12
CA GLU A 10 -2.83 -27.92 1.80
C GLU A 10 -1.99 -26.66 2.08
N ASP A 11 -1.13 -26.73 3.09
CA ASP A 11 -0.07 -25.75 3.37
C ASP A 11 0.84 -25.61 2.14
N THR A 12 0.46 -24.77 1.19
CA THR A 12 1.19 -24.46 -0.03
C THR A 12 1.55 -22.99 0.02
N GLY A 13 2.84 -22.67 0.23
CA GLY A 13 3.38 -21.33 0.48
C GLY A 13 3.13 -20.27 -0.60
N GLY A 14 1.86 -19.86 -0.72
CA GLY A 14 1.43 -18.67 -1.43
C GLY A 14 1.58 -17.44 -0.54
N GLU A 15 1.86 -16.31 -1.16
CA GLU A 15 1.98 -15.04 -0.46
C GLU A 15 0.62 -14.34 -0.43
N GLU A 16 0.26 -13.81 0.74
CA GLU A 16 -1.00 -13.10 0.93
C GLU A 16 -0.79 -11.60 0.71
N TYR A 17 -1.63 -11.02 -0.14
CA TYR A 17 -1.57 -9.61 -0.50
C TYR A 17 -2.88 -8.92 -0.16
N LEU A 18 -2.79 -7.75 0.46
CA LEU A 18 -3.91 -6.83 0.57
C LEU A 18 -4.06 -6.08 -0.76
N ALA A 19 -5.17 -6.33 -1.45
CA ALA A 19 -5.54 -5.61 -2.65
C ALA A 19 -6.21 -4.28 -2.30
N PHE A 20 -5.74 -3.20 -2.90
CA PHE A 20 -6.34 -1.88 -2.77
C PHE A 20 -6.39 -1.16 -4.12
N THR A 21 -7.28 -0.19 -4.21
CA THR A 21 -7.50 0.59 -5.42
C THR A 21 -6.86 1.96 -5.29
N LEU A 22 -6.28 2.41 -6.41
CA LEU A 22 -5.78 3.75 -6.56
C LEU A 22 -6.15 4.24 -7.97
N GLY A 23 -7.05 5.23 -8.04
CA GLY A 23 -7.62 5.69 -9.31
C GLY A 23 -8.38 4.59 -10.04
N ARG A 24 -7.79 4.05 -11.11
CA ARG A 24 -8.37 2.98 -11.95
C ARG A 24 -7.62 1.67 -11.87
N GLU A 25 -6.55 1.62 -11.09
CA GLU A 25 -5.64 0.49 -11.00
C GLU A 25 -5.75 -0.20 -9.63
N GLU A 26 -5.53 -1.51 -9.63
CA GLU A 26 -5.45 -2.32 -8.41
C GLU A 26 -4.00 -2.63 -8.07
N TYR A 27 -3.65 -2.37 -6.82
CA TYR A 27 -2.33 -2.58 -6.26
C TYR A 27 -2.41 -3.61 -5.14
N GLY A 28 -1.32 -4.36 -4.97
CA GLY A 28 -1.17 -5.35 -3.92
C GLY A 28 0.06 -5.06 -3.07
N ILE A 29 -0.10 -5.14 -1.76
CA ILE A 29 1.01 -5.11 -0.79
C ILE A 29 0.93 -6.34 0.11
N ASP A 30 2.07 -6.78 0.60
CA ASP A 30 2.15 -7.93 1.50
C ASP A 30 1.31 -7.67 2.78
N ILE A 31 0.36 -8.57 3.06
CA ILE A 31 -0.52 -8.45 4.23
C ILE A 31 0.27 -8.44 5.54
N LEU A 32 1.44 -9.08 5.58
CA LEU A 32 2.29 -9.15 6.77
C LEU A 32 2.87 -7.79 7.15
N LYS A 33 2.89 -6.83 6.21
CA LYS A 33 3.31 -5.45 6.46
C LYS A 33 2.17 -4.58 6.96
N VAL A 34 0.92 -5.02 6.81
CA VAL A 34 -0.25 -4.25 7.21
C VAL A 34 -0.49 -4.44 8.70
N GLN A 35 -0.45 -3.34 9.44
CA GLN A 35 -0.72 -3.34 10.87
C GLN A 35 -2.21 -3.12 11.16
N GLU A 36 -2.82 -2.15 10.51
CA GLU A 36 -4.26 -1.88 10.61
C GLU A 36 -4.75 -1.02 9.43
N ILE A 37 -6.05 -1.03 9.18
CA ILE A 37 -6.71 -0.19 8.17
C ILE A 37 -7.70 0.72 8.90
N ARG A 38 -7.65 2.02 8.63
CA ARG A 38 -8.52 3.03 9.24
C ARG A 38 -9.20 3.89 8.18
N GLY A 39 -10.35 4.46 8.53
CA GLY A 39 -10.94 5.51 7.70
C GLY A 39 -10.02 6.73 7.63
N TYR A 40 -10.10 7.48 6.53
CA TYR A 40 -9.36 8.73 6.42
C TYR A 40 -9.84 9.76 7.44
N GLU A 41 -8.95 10.20 8.32
CA GLU A 41 -9.19 11.22 9.35
C GLU A 41 -8.33 12.47 9.10
N THR A 42 -8.62 13.54 9.84
CA THR A 42 -7.85 14.78 9.71
C THR A 42 -6.43 14.57 10.21
N VAL A 43 -5.45 14.79 9.31
CA VAL A 43 -4.03 14.71 9.63
C VAL A 43 -3.47 16.06 10.08
N THR A 44 -2.45 16.03 10.94
CA THR A 44 -1.71 17.23 11.33
C THR A 44 -0.66 17.52 10.27
N ARG A 45 -0.84 18.60 9.50
CA ARG A 45 0.09 18.97 8.43
C ARG A 45 1.44 19.41 9.00
N ILE A 46 2.52 18.95 8.36
CA ILE A 46 3.88 19.40 8.64
C ILE A 46 4.23 20.55 7.70
N ALA A 47 4.76 21.65 8.23
CA ALA A 47 5.26 22.75 7.42
C ALA A 47 6.54 22.33 6.68
N ASN A 48 6.68 22.73 5.41
CA ASN A 48 7.81 22.39 4.53
C ASN A 48 7.98 20.90 4.17
N ALA A 49 6.97 20.06 4.45
CA ALA A 49 6.97 18.69 3.94
C ALA A 49 6.66 18.68 2.43
N PRO A 50 7.22 17.74 1.65
CA PRO A 50 6.83 17.50 0.26
C PRO A 50 5.34 17.19 0.13
N ASP A 51 4.75 17.50 -1.02
CA ASP A 51 3.30 17.36 -1.25
C ASP A 51 2.77 15.93 -1.09
N PHE A 52 3.61 14.91 -1.28
CA PHE A 52 3.25 13.51 -1.05
C PHE A 52 3.08 13.17 0.44
N ILE A 53 3.67 13.96 1.35
CA ILE A 53 3.47 13.83 2.80
C ILE A 53 2.32 14.73 3.20
N LYS A 54 1.18 14.13 3.54
CA LYS A 54 0.01 14.91 4.02
C LYS A 54 0.22 15.46 5.42
N GLY A 55 1.04 14.79 6.22
CA GLY A 55 1.33 15.17 7.59
C GLY A 55 1.54 13.95 8.46
N VAL A 56 1.15 14.05 9.72
CA VAL A 56 1.24 12.98 10.72
C VAL A 56 -0.08 12.79 11.45
N ILE A 57 -0.29 11.58 11.96
CA ILE A 57 -1.35 11.26 12.93
C ILE A 57 -0.74 10.72 14.22
N ASN A 58 -1.45 10.87 15.32
CA ASN A 58 -1.11 10.19 16.57
C ASN A 58 -1.87 8.86 16.63
N LEU A 59 -1.13 7.76 16.49
CA LEU A 59 -1.67 6.42 16.63
C LEU A 59 -1.20 5.84 17.97
N ARG A 60 -2.10 5.82 18.96
CA ARG A 60 -1.83 5.26 20.31
C ARG A 60 -0.57 5.84 20.99
N GLY A 61 -0.29 7.12 20.77
CA GLY A 61 0.88 7.80 21.31
C GLY A 61 2.10 7.80 20.39
N ILE A 62 2.07 7.07 19.26
CA ILE A 62 3.13 7.04 18.26
C ILE A 62 2.78 8.02 17.12
N ILE A 63 3.74 8.84 16.70
CA ILE A 63 3.58 9.73 15.55
C ILE A 63 3.79 8.92 14.28
N VAL A 64 2.73 8.78 13.49
CA VAL A 64 2.76 8.04 12.23
C VAL A 64 2.64 9.02 11.06
N PRO A 65 3.65 9.11 10.18
CA PRO A 65 3.55 9.93 8.97
C PRO A 65 2.55 9.33 7.99
N ILE A 66 1.75 10.20 7.39
CA ILE A 66 0.73 9.85 6.40
C ILE A 66 1.16 10.34 5.03
N VAL A 67 1.24 9.40 4.09
CA VAL A 67 1.72 9.59 2.73
C VAL A 67 0.57 9.34 1.77
N ASP A 68 0.31 10.28 0.87
CA ASP A 68 -0.73 10.12 -0.14
C ASP A 68 -0.14 9.49 -1.40
N LEU A 69 -0.42 8.20 -1.60
CA LEU A 69 0.10 7.48 -2.76
C LEU A 69 -0.42 8.04 -4.07
N ARG A 70 -1.58 8.70 -4.08
CA ARG A 70 -2.14 9.31 -5.29
C ARG A 70 -1.28 10.46 -5.77
N ILE A 71 -0.73 11.24 -4.84
CA ILE A 71 0.23 12.30 -5.14
C ILE A 71 1.58 11.70 -5.52
N LYS A 72 2.04 10.69 -4.77
CA LYS A 72 3.33 10.04 -5.06
C LYS A 72 3.35 9.40 -6.45
N PHE A 73 2.26 8.78 -6.87
CA PHE A 73 2.09 8.17 -8.20
C PHE A 73 1.53 9.14 -9.25
N GLN A 74 1.45 10.44 -8.94
CA GLN A 74 1.05 11.50 -9.88
C GLN A 74 -0.29 11.22 -10.58
N LEU A 75 -1.24 10.66 -9.85
CA LEU A 75 -2.58 10.43 -10.38
C LEU A 75 -3.28 11.76 -10.64
N GLU A 76 -3.87 11.90 -11.83
CA GLU A 76 -4.55 13.11 -12.28
C GLU A 76 -5.77 13.49 -11.41
N ARG A 77 -6.32 12.53 -10.65
CA ARG A 77 -7.46 12.73 -9.74
C ARG A 77 -7.15 12.24 -8.34
N VAL A 78 -7.21 13.17 -7.39
CA VAL A 78 -7.18 12.89 -5.95
C VAL A 78 -8.54 13.30 -5.37
N GLU A 79 -9.50 12.40 -5.39
CA GLU A 79 -10.84 12.63 -4.81
C GLU A 79 -10.90 11.97 -3.43
N TYR A 80 -11.07 12.78 -2.37
CA TYR A 80 -11.33 12.28 -1.03
C TYR A 80 -12.82 11.98 -0.89
N ASN A 81 -13.16 10.72 -0.69
CA ASN A 81 -14.53 10.27 -0.51
C ASN A 81 -14.64 9.40 0.76
N GLN A 82 -15.84 8.91 1.05
CA GLN A 82 -16.08 8.04 2.21
C GLN A 82 -15.40 6.66 2.12
N TYR A 83 -14.89 6.29 0.93
CA TYR A 83 -14.15 5.04 0.70
C TYR A 83 -12.64 5.22 0.91
N THR A 84 -12.16 6.47 0.97
CA THR A 84 -10.75 6.77 1.25
C THR A 84 -10.36 6.23 2.61
N VAL A 85 -9.36 5.36 2.62
CA VAL A 85 -8.83 4.73 3.82
C VAL A 85 -7.33 4.96 3.94
N VAL A 86 -6.86 4.88 5.17
CA VAL A 86 -5.45 4.92 5.52
C VAL A 86 -5.04 3.52 5.93
N ILE A 87 -4.09 2.94 5.21
CA ILE A 87 -3.48 1.66 5.57
C ILE A 87 -2.23 1.98 6.39
N ILE A 88 -2.20 1.52 7.63
CA ILE A 88 -1.05 1.63 8.51
C ILE A 88 -0.14 0.42 8.27
N LEU A 89 1.10 0.72 7.93
CA LEU A 89 2.13 -0.24 7.58
C LEU A 89 3.22 -0.23 8.63
N ASN A 90 3.72 -1.42 8.97
CA ASN A 90 4.87 -1.58 9.84
C ASN A 90 6.07 -2.10 9.04
N LEU A 91 7.05 -1.24 8.85
CA LEU A 91 8.29 -1.49 8.15
C LEU A 91 9.45 -1.62 9.14
N LYS A 92 9.64 -2.82 9.70
CA LYS A 92 10.68 -3.18 10.69
C LYS A 92 10.73 -2.23 11.90
N ASP A 93 11.35 -1.06 11.75
CA ASP A 93 11.60 -0.07 12.79
C ASP A 93 10.77 1.22 12.60
N ARG A 94 9.91 1.29 11.57
CA ARG A 94 9.10 2.48 11.25
C ARG A 94 7.67 2.11 10.94
N VAL A 95 6.73 2.89 11.50
CA VAL A 95 5.30 2.80 11.17
C VAL A 95 4.96 3.95 10.24
N VAL A 96 4.33 3.67 9.11
CA VAL A 96 3.93 4.67 8.11
C VAL A 96 2.50 4.41 7.69
N GLY A 97 1.69 5.45 7.53
CA GLY A 97 0.37 5.34 6.94
C GLY A 97 0.37 5.76 5.48
N ILE A 98 -0.30 5.00 4.63
CA ILE A 98 -0.54 5.34 3.23
C ILE A 98 -2.02 5.61 3.00
N VAL A 99 -2.33 6.68 2.26
CA VAL A 99 -3.70 6.98 1.84
C VAL A 99 -3.98 6.34 0.49
N VAL A 100 -5.09 5.60 0.41
CA VAL A 100 -5.56 4.91 -0.80
C VAL A 100 -7.05 5.19 -1.01
N ASP A 101 -7.56 4.93 -2.22
CA ASP A 101 -8.97 5.22 -2.53
C ASP A 101 -9.94 4.21 -1.93
N GLY A 102 -9.49 2.98 -1.70
CA GLY A 102 -10.26 1.95 -1.02
C GLY A 102 -9.49 0.63 -0.95
N VAL A 103 -9.81 -0.21 0.03
CA VAL A 103 -9.34 -1.60 0.08
C VAL A 103 -10.36 -2.50 -0.61
N SER A 104 -9.87 -3.40 -1.46
CA SER A 104 -10.70 -4.38 -2.16
C SER A 104 -10.89 -5.61 -1.26
N ASP A 105 -9.90 -6.50 -1.22
CA ASP A 105 -9.95 -7.78 -0.49
C ASP A 105 -8.52 -8.27 -0.18
N VAL A 106 -8.38 -9.35 0.59
CA VAL A 106 -7.10 -10.07 0.75
C VAL A 106 -7.07 -11.23 -0.24
N LEU A 107 -5.99 -11.33 -1.01
CA LEU A 107 -5.81 -12.34 -2.05
C LEU A 107 -4.52 -13.13 -1.81
N THR A 108 -4.63 -14.45 -1.88
CA THR A 108 -3.46 -15.34 -1.82
C THR A 108 -2.97 -15.62 -3.24
N LEU A 109 -1.73 -15.23 -3.53
CA LEU A 109 -1.09 -15.45 -4.82
C LEU A 109 0.00 -16.51 -4.70
N GLN A 110 -0.09 -17.52 -5.53
CA GLN A 110 0.99 -18.49 -5.72
C GLN A 110 2.11 -17.85 -6.54
N SER A 111 3.37 -18.23 -6.30
CA SER A 111 4.52 -17.69 -7.05
C SER A 111 4.40 -17.81 -8.56
N GLN A 112 3.62 -18.79 -9.04
CA GLN A 112 3.38 -19.03 -10.47
C GLN A 112 2.36 -18.06 -11.09
N GLN A 113 1.54 -17.41 -10.26
CA GLN A 113 0.60 -16.37 -10.65
C GLN A 113 1.24 -14.97 -10.66
N ILE A 114 2.41 -14.84 -10.02
CA ILE A 114 3.21 -13.62 -10.02
C ILE A 114 4.12 -13.63 -11.24
N LYS A 115 3.84 -12.75 -12.19
CA LYS A 115 4.69 -12.52 -13.34
C LYS A 115 5.63 -11.36 -13.06
N PRO A 116 6.86 -11.36 -13.60
CA PRO A 116 7.72 -10.19 -13.54
C PRO A 116 6.97 -9.01 -14.17
N ALA A 117 7.13 -7.83 -13.57
CA ALA A 117 6.60 -6.62 -14.18
C ALA A 117 7.25 -6.47 -15.56
N PRO A 118 6.46 -6.27 -16.63
CA PRO A 118 7.01 -5.76 -17.89
C PRO A 118 7.78 -4.47 -17.57
N GLU A 119 8.78 -4.14 -18.39
CA GLU A 119 9.43 -2.83 -18.34
C GLU A 119 8.39 -1.77 -18.72
N PHE A 120 7.51 -1.42 -17.77
CA PHE A 120 6.50 -0.39 -17.92
C PHE A 120 7.19 0.94 -17.72
N SER A 121 7.31 1.72 -18.80
CA SER A 121 7.63 3.14 -18.75
C SER A 121 6.40 3.94 -18.29
N GLY A 122 5.92 3.66 -17.07
CA GLY A 122 4.82 4.39 -16.43
C GLY A 122 5.32 5.38 -15.38
N ALA A 123 4.41 6.10 -14.71
CA ALA A 123 4.71 7.04 -13.62
C ALA A 123 5.28 6.38 -12.35
N LEU A 124 5.35 5.05 -12.34
CA LEU A 124 5.96 4.23 -11.31
C LEU A 124 7.33 3.79 -11.80
N ASP A 125 8.38 4.22 -11.11
CA ASP A 125 9.70 3.64 -11.32
C ASP A 125 9.64 2.13 -11.03
N THR A 126 10.05 1.33 -12.01
CA THR A 126 10.06 -0.14 -11.95
C THR A 126 10.85 -0.70 -10.76
N GLU A 127 11.63 0.13 -10.05
CA GLU A 127 12.41 -0.24 -8.88
C GLU A 127 11.56 -0.63 -7.65
N TYR A 128 10.31 -0.15 -7.57
CA TYR A 128 9.38 -0.43 -6.45
C TYR A 128 8.35 -1.51 -6.78
N ILE A 129 8.28 -1.96 -8.04
CA ILE A 129 7.31 -2.98 -8.46
C ILE A 129 7.94 -4.36 -8.27
N ARG A 130 7.32 -5.18 -7.43
CA ARG A 130 7.73 -6.57 -7.21
C ARG A 130 7.32 -7.46 -8.39
N GLY A 131 6.15 -7.21 -8.97
CA GLY A 131 5.63 -7.96 -10.11
C GLY A 131 4.17 -7.66 -10.40
N LEU A 132 3.57 -8.43 -11.30
CA LEU A 132 2.14 -8.41 -11.61
C LEU A 132 1.51 -9.74 -11.18
N GLY A 133 0.59 -9.69 -10.24
CA GLY A 133 -0.27 -10.81 -9.89
C GLY A 133 -1.46 -10.89 -10.86
N SER A 134 -1.78 -12.09 -11.33
CA SER A 134 -3.01 -12.32 -12.10
C SER A 134 -3.85 -13.40 -11.44
N ILE A 135 -5.08 -13.04 -11.04
CA ILE A 135 -6.03 -13.93 -10.36
C ILE A 135 -7.43 -13.67 -10.91
N ASP A 136 -8.13 -14.71 -11.37
CA ASP A 136 -9.50 -14.61 -11.89
C ASP A 136 -9.73 -13.43 -12.86
N GLU A 137 -8.82 -13.26 -13.84
CA GLU A 137 -8.82 -12.17 -14.84
C GLU A 137 -8.56 -10.76 -14.27
N ARG A 138 -8.40 -10.60 -12.95
CA ARG A 138 -7.93 -9.36 -12.32
C ARG A 138 -6.42 -9.27 -12.41
N MET A 139 -5.94 -8.05 -12.65
CA MET A 139 -4.52 -7.72 -12.66
C MET A 139 -4.22 -6.89 -11.40
N LEU A 140 -3.25 -7.36 -10.62
CA LEU A 140 -2.78 -6.67 -9.42
C LEU A 140 -1.32 -6.29 -9.59
N ILE A 141 -1.02 -5.02 -9.37
CA ILE A 141 0.35 -4.52 -9.38
C ILE A 141 0.93 -4.73 -7.98
N LEU A 142 1.85 -5.68 -7.84
CA LEU A 142 2.50 -5.97 -6.57
C LEU A 142 3.60 -4.96 -6.32
N VAL A 143 3.46 -4.18 -5.25
CA VAL A 143 4.39 -3.10 -4.89
C VAL A 143 5.20 -3.53 -3.67
N ASP A 144 6.51 -3.38 -3.77
CA ASP A 144 7.42 -3.45 -2.63
C ASP A 144 7.32 -2.13 -1.85
N ILE A 145 6.36 -2.11 -0.92
CA ILE A 145 6.11 -0.92 -0.11
C ILE A 145 7.27 -0.62 0.83
N GLU A 146 8.08 -1.61 1.21
CA GLU A 146 9.27 -1.35 2.02
C GLU A 146 10.25 -0.50 1.23
N ARG A 147 10.57 -0.89 -0.01
CA ARG A 147 11.48 -0.10 -0.86
C ARG A 147 10.93 1.26 -1.22
N LEU A 148 9.64 1.34 -1.53
CA LEU A 148 8.99 2.60 -1.88
C LEU A 148 9.11 3.61 -0.75
N LEU A 149 8.82 3.19 0.49
CA LEU A 149 8.87 4.05 1.65
C LEU A 149 10.29 4.20 2.24
N MET A 150 11.24 3.32 1.92
CA MET A 150 12.66 3.46 2.29
C MET A 150 13.48 4.32 1.32
N SER A 151 12.95 4.64 0.13
CA SER A 151 13.62 5.53 -0.81
C SER A 151 13.86 6.92 -0.19
N ALA A 152 14.98 7.56 -0.55
CA ALA A 152 15.56 8.73 0.11
C ALA A 152 14.62 9.96 0.27
N ASP A 153 13.46 9.97 -0.38
CA ASP A 153 12.39 10.94 -0.21
C ASP A 153 11.71 10.92 1.17
N MET A 154 11.80 9.82 1.93
CA MET A 154 11.18 9.70 3.26
C MET A 154 12.05 10.13 4.43
N ALA A 155 13.24 10.67 4.19
CA ALA A 155 14.19 11.11 5.23
C ALA A 155 13.64 12.22 6.15
N LEU A 156 12.48 12.80 5.82
CA LEU A 156 11.87 13.92 6.56
C LEU A 156 11.30 13.58 7.93
N CYS A 157 11.19 12.30 8.31
CA CYS A 157 10.65 11.93 9.63
C CYS A 157 11.71 11.80 10.73
N ASP A 158 13.01 11.71 10.41
CA ASP A 158 14.07 11.63 11.43
C ASP A 158 14.37 13.01 12.07
N GLU A 159 14.03 14.12 11.43
CA GLU A 159 14.28 15.47 11.98
C GLU A 159 13.27 15.91 13.05
N ALA A 160 12.13 15.21 13.19
CA ALA A 160 11.10 15.57 14.17
C ALA A 160 11.46 15.16 15.62
N GLU A 161 12.55 14.41 15.82
CA GLU A 161 13.01 13.96 17.15
C GLU A 161 14.08 14.88 17.80
N ALA A 162 14.41 16.01 17.16
CA ALA A 162 15.41 16.95 17.68
C ALA A 162 14.79 18.31 18.06
N ALA A 163 13.99 18.35 19.13
CA ALA A 163 13.65 19.60 19.85
C ALA A 163 13.38 19.36 21.33
#